data_AF-A0ABC8QA45-F1
#
_entry.id   AF-A0ABC8QA45-F1
#
_cell.length_a   1.000
_cell.length_b   1.000
_cell.length_c   1.000
_cell.angle_alpha   90.00
_cell.angle_beta   90.00
_cell.angle_gamma   90.00
#
_symmetry.space_group_name_H-M   'P 1'
#
loop_
_entity.id
_entity.type
_entity.pdbx_description
1 polymer ?
#
loop_
_entity_poly.entity_id
_entity_poly.type
_entity_poly.pdbx_seq_one_letter_code
_entity_poly.pdbx_strand_id
1 'polypeptide(L)'
;MRALSRRQFLQMAGAGAVAASVPALTDAEELWSSGSDTPTFKLPAGTVDCHMHIYDDRFPSAPGTTLRPPNASIEQYRKVQARLGVQRNVVVTPSTYGTDNRCTLDALKRFGPNARGVAVIDTSVTDAQLAEMHAAGVRAIRFNLSYPGATTVEMLAPLASRIGALGWHIELVVQGAKLPALESHLLALPCPLVIDHIAHVPQPGGMQSDAMRTAQRLVDKGNTWITLSGPYVDTKTGAPAYADVEPVTKAFINMAPERMLWGTDWPHPTEKAHKPDDAALLDTIAAWIGRADWQQMIFVANPVKLYGFG
;
A
#
# COMPACT_ATOMS: atom_id res chain seq x y z
N MET A 1 -23.16 -69.12 19.92
CA MET A 1 -23.71 -67.80 19.51
C MET A 1 -24.63 -67.29 20.61
N ARG A 2 -24.19 -66.29 21.39
CA ARG A 2 -25.05 -65.58 22.36
C ARG A 2 -25.14 -64.13 21.90
N ALA A 3 -26.37 -63.69 21.63
CA ALA A 3 -26.70 -62.39 21.06
C ALA A 3 -26.44 -61.26 22.07
N LEU A 4 -25.83 -60.18 21.60
CA LEU A 4 -25.66 -58.94 22.36
C LEU A 4 -27.04 -58.31 22.64
N SER A 5 -27.24 -57.83 23.86
CA SER A 5 -28.50 -57.21 24.26
C SER A 5 -28.61 -55.76 23.76
N ARG A 6 -29.85 -55.29 23.50
CA ARG A 6 -30.19 -53.91 23.06
C ARG A 6 -29.55 -52.80 23.92
N ARG A 7 -29.12 -53.08 25.16
CA ARG A 7 -28.47 -52.10 26.05
C ARG A 7 -26.99 -51.87 25.75
N GLN A 8 -26.33 -52.77 25.01
CA GLN A 8 -24.91 -52.65 24.64
C GLN A 8 -24.69 -51.94 23.30
N PHE A 9 -25.74 -51.72 22.50
CA PHE A 9 -25.66 -50.96 21.25
C PHE A 9 -25.66 -49.44 21.47
N LEU A 10 -26.12 -48.97 22.64
CA LEU A 10 -26.24 -47.54 22.94
C LEU A 10 -25.00 -46.92 23.63
N GLN A 11 -23.93 -47.68 23.84
CA GLN A 11 -22.65 -47.15 24.36
C GLN A 11 -21.57 -46.94 23.29
N MET A 12 -21.86 -47.19 22.01
CA MET A 12 -20.91 -46.97 20.89
C MET A 12 -21.33 -45.88 19.89
N ALA A 13 -22.26 -44.99 20.27
CA ALA A 13 -22.71 -43.88 19.42
C ALA A 13 -22.57 -42.51 20.10
N GLY A 14 -21.46 -42.31 20.81
CA GLY A 14 -21.14 -41.07 21.54
C GLY A 14 -19.94 -40.32 20.98
N ALA A 15 -19.63 -40.43 19.68
CA ALA A 15 -18.70 -39.52 19.00
C ALA A 15 -19.53 -38.36 18.43
N GLY A 16 -19.96 -37.45 19.32
CA GLY A 16 -20.51 -36.16 18.89
C GLY A 16 -19.38 -35.39 18.21
N ALA A 17 -19.42 -35.32 16.88
CA ALA A 17 -18.57 -34.42 16.13
C ALA A 17 -18.82 -33.00 16.64
N VAL A 18 -17.81 -32.41 17.27
CA VAL A 18 -17.76 -30.95 17.45
C VAL A 18 -17.58 -30.41 16.05
N ALA A 19 -18.71 -30.09 15.38
CA ALA A 19 -18.69 -29.23 14.23
C ALA A 19 -18.20 -27.87 14.74
N ALA A 20 -16.88 -27.64 14.62
CA ALA A 20 -16.35 -26.31 14.70
C ALA A 20 -17.07 -25.52 13.62
N SER A 21 -18.04 -24.71 14.03
CA SER A 21 -18.66 -23.72 13.16
C SER A 21 -17.54 -22.76 12.77
N VAL A 22 -16.91 -23.04 11.63
CA VAL A 22 -16.18 -22.02 10.89
C VAL A 22 -17.20 -20.90 10.69
N PRO A 23 -16.98 -19.68 11.21
CA PRO A 23 -17.88 -18.59 10.92
C PRO A 23 -17.97 -18.53 9.40
N ALA A 24 -19.18 -18.61 8.86
CA ALA A 24 -19.39 -18.30 7.46
C ALA A 24 -18.72 -16.94 7.25
N LEU A 25 -17.65 -16.91 6.45
CA LEU A 25 -17.08 -15.67 5.95
C LEU A 25 -18.28 -15.00 5.30
N THR A 26 -18.80 -13.96 5.95
CA THR A 26 -19.83 -13.13 5.37
C THR A 26 -19.30 -12.73 3.99
N ASP A 27 -20.11 -12.90 2.96
CA ASP A 27 -19.76 -12.51 1.60
C ASP A 27 -19.64 -10.99 1.56
N ALA A 28 -18.51 -10.47 2.04
CA ALA A 28 -18.20 -9.06 1.95
C ALA A 28 -18.00 -8.77 0.47
N GLU A 29 -18.91 -8.02 -0.14
CA GLU A 29 -18.78 -7.61 -1.53
C GLU A 29 -17.49 -6.79 -1.71
N GLU A 30 -16.85 -6.95 -2.86
CA GLU A 30 -15.71 -6.13 -3.26
C GLU A 30 -16.24 -4.76 -3.72
N LEU A 31 -16.51 -3.87 -2.76
CA LEU A 31 -17.22 -2.60 -3.01
C LEU A 31 -16.35 -1.47 -3.58
N TRP A 32 -15.02 -1.67 -3.57
CA TRP A 32 -14.08 -0.58 -3.80
C TRP A 32 -13.45 -0.61 -5.20
N SER A 33 -13.85 -1.54 -6.07
CA SER A 33 -13.49 -1.60 -7.48
C SER A 33 -14.76 -1.54 -8.32
N SER A 34 -14.76 -0.78 -9.42
CA SER A 34 -15.93 -0.71 -10.32
C SER A 34 -16.09 -1.93 -11.23
N GLY A 35 -15.03 -2.70 -11.44
CA GLY A 35 -15.06 -3.97 -12.17
C GLY A 35 -14.84 -5.19 -11.27
N SER A 36 -15.23 -6.36 -11.80
CA SER A 36 -15.11 -7.66 -11.13
C SER A 36 -14.35 -8.70 -11.98
N ASP A 37 -13.88 -8.31 -13.15
CA ASP A 37 -13.08 -9.17 -14.02
C ASP A 37 -11.70 -9.45 -13.41
N THR A 38 -11.08 -10.53 -13.85
CA THR A 38 -9.65 -10.82 -13.57
C THR A 38 -8.77 -10.08 -14.56
N PRO A 39 -7.57 -9.62 -14.16
CA PRO A 39 -6.65 -8.94 -15.08
C PRO A 39 -6.20 -9.86 -16.22
N THR A 40 -5.96 -9.30 -17.39
CA THR A 40 -5.38 -10.01 -18.53
C THR A 40 -3.91 -10.34 -18.27
N PHE A 41 -3.20 -9.40 -17.65
CA PHE A 41 -1.83 -9.58 -17.20
C PHE A 41 -1.79 -10.46 -15.95
N LYS A 42 -1.01 -11.54 -16.01
CA LYS A 42 -0.78 -12.42 -14.86
C LYS A 42 0.38 -11.90 -14.03
N LEU A 43 0.10 -11.46 -12.82
CA LEU A 43 1.12 -11.07 -11.85
C LEU A 43 2.13 -12.20 -11.62
N PRO A 44 3.45 -11.89 -11.54
CA PRO A 44 4.44 -12.85 -11.11
C PRO A 44 4.19 -13.36 -9.69
N ALA A 45 4.61 -14.59 -9.41
CA ALA A 45 4.55 -15.14 -8.07
C ALA A 45 5.36 -14.28 -7.08
N GLY A 46 4.82 -14.08 -5.88
CA GLY A 46 5.41 -13.24 -4.85
C GLY A 46 5.16 -11.74 -5.01
N THR A 47 4.28 -11.32 -5.93
CA THR A 47 3.91 -9.92 -6.12
C THR A 47 3.49 -9.25 -4.81
N VAL A 48 4.03 -8.04 -4.61
CA VAL A 48 3.72 -7.15 -3.49
C VAL A 48 2.89 -5.96 -3.99
N ASP A 49 1.72 -5.74 -3.40
CA ASP A 49 1.03 -4.46 -3.47
C ASP A 49 1.63 -3.50 -2.44
N CYS A 50 2.37 -2.49 -2.88
CA CYS A 50 3.13 -1.60 -2.01
C CYS A 50 2.32 -0.43 -1.45
N HIS A 51 1.05 -0.28 -1.84
CA HIS A 51 0.25 0.86 -1.37
C HIS A 51 -1.23 0.50 -1.32
N MET A 52 -1.69 0.16 -0.12
CA MET A 52 -3.11 -0.01 0.16
C MET A 52 -3.43 0.39 1.60
N HIS A 53 -4.71 0.57 1.88
CA HIS A 53 -5.24 1.04 3.15
C HIS A 53 -6.32 0.11 3.69
N ILE A 54 -6.44 0.06 5.02
CA ILE A 54 -7.60 -0.54 5.71
C ILE A 54 -8.35 0.57 6.42
N TYR A 55 -9.67 0.55 6.32
CA TYR A 55 -10.56 1.44 7.07
C TYR A 55 -11.53 0.63 7.90
N ASP A 56 -11.59 0.96 9.18
CA ASP A 56 -12.34 0.27 10.20
C ASP A 56 -12.74 1.27 11.31
N ASP A 57 -14.04 1.34 11.59
CA ASP A 57 -14.65 2.28 12.54
C ASP A 57 -14.47 1.87 14.02
N ARG A 58 -13.95 0.67 14.29
CA ARG A 58 -13.50 0.27 15.63
C ARG A 58 -12.36 1.16 16.13
N PHE A 59 -11.63 1.80 15.21
CA PHE A 59 -10.55 2.73 15.53
C PHE A 59 -10.99 4.18 15.29
N PRO A 60 -10.77 5.08 16.25
CA PRO A 60 -11.24 6.46 16.14
C PRO A 60 -10.47 7.21 15.05
N SER A 61 -11.19 7.99 14.24
CA SER A 61 -10.53 8.94 13.33
C SER A 61 -9.83 10.05 14.12
N ALA A 62 -8.70 10.53 13.61
CA ALA A 62 -7.98 11.65 14.18
C ALA A 62 -8.84 12.93 14.18
N PRO A 63 -8.72 13.78 15.22
CA PRO A 63 -9.33 15.11 15.23
C PRO A 63 -8.94 15.91 13.98
N GLY A 64 -9.90 16.61 13.37
CA GLY A 64 -9.64 17.46 12.21
C GLY A 64 -9.43 16.75 10.88
N THR A 65 -9.47 15.41 10.81
CA THR A 65 -9.36 14.70 9.53
C THR A 65 -10.55 14.98 8.62
N THR A 66 -10.25 15.27 7.35
CA THR A 66 -11.22 15.60 6.29
C THR A 66 -11.57 14.40 5.42
N LEU A 67 -10.68 13.41 5.33
CA LEU A 67 -10.88 12.20 4.55
C LEU A 67 -11.47 11.11 5.44
N ARG A 68 -12.73 10.75 5.20
CA ARG A 68 -13.49 9.76 5.97
C ARG A 68 -14.18 8.79 5.01
N PRO A 69 -13.43 7.91 4.33
CA PRO A 69 -14.04 6.90 3.50
C PRO A 69 -14.79 5.89 4.39
N PRO A 70 -15.75 5.13 3.84
CA PRO A 70 -16.39 4.05 4.57
C PRO A 70 -15.39 2.93 4.90
N ASN A 71 -15.82 1.98 5.75
CA ASN A 71 -15.00 0.84 6.12
C ASN A 71 -14.60 0.02 4.89
N ALA A 72 -13.32 -0.32 4.82
CA ALA A 72 -12.72 -1.17 3.80
C ALA A 72 -11.93 -2.26 4.51
N SER A 73 -12.53 -3.44 4.58
CA SER A 73 -12.06 -4.50 5.47
C SER A 73 -10.97 -5.38 4.85
N ILE A 74 -10.25 -6.11 5.71
CA ILE A 74 -9.26 -7.10 5.31
C ILE A 74 -9.90 -8.21 4.47
N GLU A 75 -11.11 -8.63 4.82
CA GLU A 75 -11.87 -9.63 4.08
C GLU A 75 -12.16 -9.18 2.64
N GLN A 76 -12.53 -7.91 2.45
CA GLN A 76 -12.74 -7.33 1.12
C GLN A 76 -11.42 -7.28 0.34
N TYR A 77 -10.34 -6.81 0.97
CA TYR A 77 -9.04 -6.76 0.30
C TYR A 77 -8.51 -8.15 -0.07
N ARG A 78 -8.76 -9.20 0.74
CA ARG A 78 -8.40 -10.57 0.36
C ARG A 78 -9.10 -11.05 -0.91
N LYS A 79 -10.31 -10.57 -1.20
CA LYS A 79 -11.00 -10.84 -2.47
C LYS A 79 -10.29 -10.15 -3.63
N VAL A 80 -9.88 -8.89 -3.45
CA VAL A 80 -9.03 -8.16 -4.41
C VAL A 80 -7.72 -8.92 -4.66
N GLN A 81 -7.03 -9.35 -3.60
CA GLN A 81 -5.79 -10.13 -3.73
C GLN A 81 -5.99 -11.41 -4.53
N ALA A 82 -7.05 -12.18 -4.23
CA ALA A 82 -7.38 -13.40 -4.95
C ALA A 82 -7.72 -13.14 -6.42
N ARG A 83 -8.45 -12.05 -6.70
CA ARG A 83 -8.85 -11.64 -8.06
C ARG A 83 -7.66 -11.21 -8.90
N LEU A 84 -6.75 -10.40 -8.34
CA LEU A 84 -5.59 -9.86 -9.05
C LEU A 84 -4.40 -10.83 -9.09
N GLY A 85 -4.30 -11.75 -8.12
CA GLY A 85 -3.14 -12.63 -7.94
C GLY A 85 -2.03 -12.03 -7.06
N VAL A 86 -2.35 -11.02 -6.24
CA VAL A 86 -1.42 -10.42 -5.26
C VAL A 86 -1.19 -11.37 -4.09
N GLN A 87 0.06 -11.53 -3.65
CA GLN A 87 0.42 -12.48 -2.59
C GLN A 87 0.92 -11.81 -1.30
N ARG A 88 1.41 -10.57 -1.40
CA ARG A 88 1.94 -9.78 -0.29
C ARG A 88 1.42 -8.35 -0.40
N ASN A 89 1.37 -7.66 0.73
CA ASN A 89 0.89 -6.27 0.75
C ASN A 89 1.65 -5.41 1.76
N VAL A 90 1.61 -4.11 1.51
CA VAL A 90 2.09 -3.07 2.41
C VAL A 90 0.87 -2.26 2.86
N VAL A 91 0.51 -2.39 4.13
CA VAL A 91 -0.61 -1.67 4.73
C VAL A 91 -0.12 -0.31 5.20
N VAL A 92 -0.55 0.74 4.53
CA VAL A 92 -0.16 2.12 4.81
C VAL A 92 -1.19 2.76 5.72
N THR A 93 -0.77 3.34 6.86
CA THR A 93 -1.67 4.04 7.77
C THR A 93 -2.37 5.21 7.07
N PRO A 94 -3.71 5.21 6.98
CA PRO A 94 -4.45 6.33 6.42
C PRO A 94 -4.33 7.61 7.25
N SER A 95 -4.32 8.76 6.59
CA SER A 95 -4.39 10.08 7.26
C SER A 95 -5.66 10.26 8.10
N THR A 96 -6.70 9.46 7.85
CA THR A 96 -7.91 9.36 8.68
C THR A 96 -7.60 9.07 10.15
N TYR A 97 -6.54 8.31 10.45
CA TYR A 97 -6.19 7.91 11.81
C TYR A 97 -5.07 8.77 12.44
N GLY A 98 -4.48 9.70 11.70
CA GLY A 98 -3.36 10.51 12.20
C GLY A 98 -2.20 9.63 12.65
N THR A 99 -1.71 9.80 13.87
CA THR A 99 -0.63 8.98 14.46
C THR A 99 -1.13 7.71 15.18
N ASP A 100 -2.44 7.43 15.15
CA ASP A 100 -3.00 6.19 15.69
C ASP A 100 -2.84 5.05 14.67
N ASN A 101 -1.81 4.24 14.88
CA ASN A 101 -1.48 3.13 13.98
C ASN A 101 -2.23 1.82 14.33
N ARG A 102 -3.14 1.80 15.31
CA ARG A 102 -3.77 0.56 15.79
C ARG A 102 -4.55 -0.19 14.70
N CYS A 103 -5.20 0.52 13.77
CA CYS A 103 -5.87 -0.09 12.62
C CYS A 103 -4.87 -0.85 11.73
N THR A 104 -3.77 -0.20 11.36
CA THR A 104 -2.68 -0.80 10.58
C THR A 104 -2.06 -1.98 11.31
N LEU A 105 -1.76 -1.85 12.61
CA LEU A 105 -1.15 -2.94 13.39
C LEU A 105 -2.08 -4.15 13.56
N ASP A 106 -3.40 -3.94 13.73
CA ASP A 106 -4.40 -5.02 13.68
C ASP A 106 -4.38 -5.72 12.32
N ALA A 107 -4.29 -4.94 11.23
CA ALA A 107 -4.22 -5.48 9.89
C ALA A 107 -2.98 -6.33 9.65
N LEU A 108 -1.79 -5.88 10.06
CA LEU A 108 -0.56 -6.66 9.95
C LEU A 108 -0.66 -8.00 10.68
N LYS A 109 -1.21 -7.99 11.91
CA LYS A 109 -1.44 -9.21 12.68
C LYS A 109 -2.36 -10.19 11.94
N ARG A 110 -3.40 -9.69 11.28
CA ARG A 110 -4.40 -10.51 10.57
C ARG A 110 -3.92 -11.01 9.21
N PHE A 111 -3.10 -10.23 8.49
CA PHE A 111 -2.47 -10.67 7.24
C PHE A 111 -1.29 -11.63 7.49
N GLY A 112 -0.61 -11.51 8.64
CA GLY A 112 0.50 -12.38 9.02
C GLY A 112 1.78 -12.07 8.24
N PRO A 113 2.63 -13.08 7.96
CA PRO A 113 4.00 -12.86 7.48
C PRO A 113 4.09 -12.21 6.09
N ASN A 114 2.99 -12.24 5.32
CA ASN A 114 2.89 -11.68 3.98
C ASN A 114 2.56 -10.17 3.96
N ALA A 115 2.46 -9.52 5.12
CA ALA A 115 2.26 -8.08 5.21
C ALA A 115 3.46 -7.35 5.80
N ARG A 116 3.64 -6.10 5.36
CA ARG A 116 4.46 -5.07 6.02
C ARG A 116 3.64 -3.81 6.21
N GLY A 117 4.08 -2.95 7.12
CA GLY A 117 3.36 -1.73 7.47
C GLY A 117 4.15 -0.46 7.23
N VAL A 118 3.41 0.61 6.98
CA VAL A 118 3.92 1.99 6.96
C VAL A 118 3.13 2.78 7.99
N ALA A 119 3.80 3.22 9.05
CA ALA A 119 3.17 3.94 10.15
C ALA A 119 3.14 5.45 9.90
N VAL A 120 2.26 6.18 10.57
CA VAL A 120 2.35 7.64 10.70
C VAL A 120 2.71 7.92 12.15
N ILE A 121 3.80 8.64 12.39
CA ILE A 121 4.31 8.94 13.74
C ILE A 121 4.70 10.40 13.84
N ASP A 122 4.83 10.89 15.07
CA ASP A 122 5.41 12.20 15.36
C ASP A 122 6.69 12.09 16.20
N THR A 123 7.30 13.24 16.52
CA THR A 123 8.59 13.29 17.24
C THR A 123 8.50 12.86 18.70
N SER A 124 7.30 12.68 19.26
CA SER A 124 7.10 12.14 20.62
C SER A 124 7.22 10.63 20.70
N VAL A 125 7.26 9.93 19.55
CA VAL A 125 7.47 8.48 19.48
C VAL A 125 8.71 8.06 20.26
N THR A 126 8.63 6.99 21.03
CA THR A 126 9.75 6.43 21.80
C THR A 126 10.46 5.32 21.03
N ASP A 127 11.71 5.02 21.37
CA ASP A 127 12.45 3.92 20.72
C ASP A 127 11.78 2.56 21.02
N ALA A 128 11.17 2.41 22.19
CA ALA A 128 10.37 1.23 22.54
C ALA A 128 9.17 1.06 21.59
N GLN A 129 8.43 2.14 21.33
CA GLN A 129 7.31 2.10 20.37
C GLN A 129 7.78 1.79 18.95
N LEU A 130 8.93 2.33 18.52
CA LEU A 130 9.50 1.99 17.21
C LEU A 130 9.89 0.50 17.13
N ALA A 131 10.48 -0.05 18.20
CA ALA A 131 10.83 -1.47 18.27
C ALA A 131 9.58 -2.37 18.27
N GLU A 132 8.52 -1.99 18.99
CA GLU A 132 7.23 -2.68 18.97
C GLU A 132 6.61 -2.69 17.57
N MET A 133 6.60 -1.54 16.89
CA MET A 133 6.13 -1.44 15.49
C MET A 133 6.98 -2.28 14.54
N HIS A 134 8.31 -2.30 14.72
CA HIS A 134 9.20 -3.14 13.91
C HIS A 134 8.89 -4.63 14.08
N ALA A 135 8.70 -5.08 15.33
CA ALA A 135 8.33 -6.45 15.64
C ALA A 135 6.95 -6.82 15.06
N ALA A 136 6.03 -5.86 14.99
CA ALA A 136 4.71 -6.02 14.36
C ALA A 136 4.75 -6.03 12.82
N GLY A 137 5.90 -5.72 12.20
CA GLY A 137 6.08 -5.76 10.74
C GLY A 137 6.11 -4.40 10.05
N VAL A 138 6.14 -3.29 10.78
CA VAL A 138 6.33 -1.95 10.20
C VAL A 138 7.76 -1.81 9.67
N ARG A 139 7.91 -1.18 8.51
CA ARG A 139 9.20 -1.00 7.81
C ARG A 139 9.43 0.41 7.28
N ALA A 140 8.48 1.30 7.48
CA ALA A 140 8.57 2.68 7.04
C ALA A 140 7.63 3.57 7.84
N ILE A 141 7.84 4.87 7.68
CA ILE A 141 6.90 5.90 8.15
C ILE A 141 6.45 6.77 7.00
N ARG A 142 5.22 7.27 7.05
CA ARG A 142 4.65 8.12 6.02
C ARG A 142 4.54 9.57 6.45
N PHE A 143 4.93 10.46 5.56
CA PHE A 143 4.70 11.90 5.63
C PHE A 143 3.67 12.30 4.59
N ASN A 144 2.57 12.89 5.05
CA ASN A 144 1.61 13.55 4.17
C ASN A 144 1.78 15.06 4.29
N LEU A 145 2.37 15.66 3.26
CA LEU A 145 2.61 17.10 3.16
C LEU A 145 1.67 17.77 2.14
N SER A 146 0.72 17.02 1.58
CA SER A 146 -0.31 17.55 0.68
C SER A 146 -1.39 18.33 1.43
N TYR A 147 -1.66 17.98 2.69
CA TYR A 147 -2.68 18.60 3.53
C TYR A 147 -2.13 18.86 4.94
N PRO A 148 -2.67 19.85 5.68
CA PRO A 148 -2.40 19.98 7.10
C PRO A 148 -2.75 18.69 7.83
N GLY A 149 -1.85 18.21 8.69
CA GLY A 149 -2.00 16.93 9.36
C GLY A 149 -0.93 16.70 10.41
N ALA A 150 -0.75 15.44 10.78
CA ALA A 150 0.15 15.05 11.87
C ALA A 150 1.66 15.23 11.57
N THR A 151 2.03 15.36 10.29
CA THR A 151 3.44 15.38 9.85
C THR A 151 3.80 16.71 9.20
N THR A 152 4.99 17.22 9.52
CA THR A 152 5.53 18.46 8.95
C THR A 152 6.94 18.24 8.38
N VAL A 153 7.44 19.18 7.57
CA VAL A 153 8.77 19.09 6.95
C VAL A 153 9.88 19.03 8.01
N GLU A 154 9.73 19.77 9.10
CA GLU A 154 10.72 19.87 10.18
C GLU A 154 10.94 18.53 10.90
N MET A 155 9.95 17.62 10.82
CA MET A 155 10.01 16.30 11.43
C MET A 155 10.81 15.29 10.59
N LEU A 156 11.06 15.57 9.30
CA LEU A 156 11.73 14.64 8.38
C LEU A 156 13.11 14.23 8.89
N ALA A 157 14.01 15.18 9.11
CA ALA A 157 15.38 14.90 9.53
C ALA A 157 15.48 14.15 10.88
N PRO A 158 14.83 14.60 11.98
CA PRO A 158 14.94 13.91 13.26
C PRO A 158 14.32 12.50 13.22
N LEU A 159 13.20 12.29 12.52
CA LEU A 159 12.60 10.96 12.39
C LEU A 159 13.39 10.04 11.46
N ALA A 160 13.89 10.55 10.33
CA ALA A 160 14.71 9.77 9.40
C ALA A 160 15.97 9.20 10.07
N SER A 161 16.62 9.99 10.94
CA SER A 161 17.77 9.54 11.73
C SER A 161 17.43 8.34 12.62
N ARG A 162 16.28 8.39 13.31
CA ARG A 162 15.86 7.33 14.25
C ARG A 162 15.43 6.05 13.54
N ILE A 163 14.63 6.17 12.48
CA ILE A 163 14.16 4.99 11.73
C ILE A 163 15.28 4.36 10.90
N GLY A 164 16.30 5.12 10.49
CA GLY A 164 17.43 4.62 9.71
C GLY A 164 18.18 3.50 10.44
N ALA A 165 18.28 3.56 11.77
CA ALA A 165 18.87 2.49 12.60
C ALA A 165 18.09 1.17 12.55
N LEU A 166 16.81 1.21 12.16
CA LEU A 166 15.93 0.03 12.00
C LEU A 166 15.92 -0.50 10.56
N GLY A 167 16.68 0.12 9.65
CA GLY A 167 16.66 -0.18 8.22
C GLY A 167 15.35 0.26 7.53
N TRP A 168 14.61 1.19 8.13
CA TRP A 168 13.35 1.69 7.59
C TRP A 168 13.57 2.81 6.58
N HIS A 169 12.50 3.17 5.87
CA HIS A 169 12.46 4.29 4.92
C HIS A 169 11.31 5.26 5.21
N ILE A 170 11.29 6.39 4.51
CA ILE A 170 10.16 7.34 4.50
C ILE A 170 9.35 7.13 3.22
N GLU A 171 8.03 7.08 3.35
CA GLU A 171 7.09 7.32 2.26
C GLU A 171 6.59 8.76 2.31
N LEU A 172 6.61 9.45 1.18
CA LEU A 172 6.23 10.85 1.06
C LEU A 172 5.10 11.00 0.04
N VAL A 173 3.99 11.57 0.50
CA VAL A 173 2.97 12.14 -0.38
C VAL A 173 2.98 13.66 -0.26
N VAL A 174 3.15 14.32 -1.41
CA VAL A 174 3.15 15.78 -1.54
C VAL A 174 2.58 16.16 -2.89
N GLN A 175 1.87 17.29 -2.96
CA GLN A 175 1.45 17.87 -4.25
C GLN A 175 2.70 18.12 -5.11
N GLY A 176 2.73 17.64 -6.35
CA GLY A 176 3.95 17.70 -7.17
C GLY A 176 4.50 19.11 -7.35
N ALA A 177 3.63 20.12 -7.45
CA ALA A 177 4.03 21.53 -7.53
C ALA A 177 4.85 22.03 -6.32
N LYS A 178 4.75 21.36 -5.16
CA LYS A 178 5.51 21.68 -3.94
C LYS A 178 6.79 20.85 -3.80
N LEU A 179 6.96 19.77 -4.57
CA LEU A 179 8.13 18.88 -4.49
C LEU A 179 9.47 19.63 -4.69
N PRO A 180 9.61 20.60 -5.63
CA PRO A 180 10.87 21.34 -5.81
C PRO A 180 11.34 22.06 -4.54
N ALA A 181 10.42 22.58 -3.74
CA ALA A 181 10.75 23.30 -2.50
C ALA A 181 11.30 22.37 -1.40
N LEU A 182 11.05 21.06 -1.50
CA LEU A 182 11.50 20.06 -0.54
C LEU A 182 12.82 19.39 -0.93
N GLU A 183 13.30 19.61 -2.16
CA GLU A 183 14.40 18.83 -2.75
C GLU A 183 15.63 18.77 -1.84
N SER A 184 16.07 19.91 -1.28
CA SER A 184 17.25 19.96 -0.40
C SER A 184 17.06 19.12 0.88
N HIS A 185 15.88 19.15 1.48
CA HIS A 185 15.53 18.33 2.66
C HIS A 185 15.53 16.84 2.31
N LEU A 186 14.93 16.48 1.17
CA LEU A 186 14.80 15.10 0.73
C LEU A 186 16.15 14.48 0.33
N LEU A 187 17.00 15.23 -0.36
CA LEU A 187 18.36 14.81 -0.68
C LEU A 187 19.21 14.59 0.58
N ALA A 188 18.91 15.26 1.68
CA ALA A 188 19.67 15.16 2.93
C ALA A 188 19.25 13.98 3.82
N LEU A 189 18.22 13.23 3.47
CA LEU A 189 17.72 12.14 4.31
C LEU A 189 18.76 11.00 4.44
N PRO A 190 19.02 10.50 5.65
CA PRO A 190 19.95 9.39 5.90
C PRO A 190 19.35 8.00 5.61
N CYS A 191 18.07 7.92 5.26
CA CYS A 191 17.36 6.68 4.95
C CYS A 191 16.78 6.72 3.53
N PRO A 192 16.35 5.59 2.95
CA PRO A 192 15.67 5.60 1.67
C PRO A 192 14.38 6.44 1.71
N LEU A 193 13.99 6.93 0.55
CA LEU A 193 12.76 7.68 0.31
C LEU A 193 11.91 6.96 -0.72
N VAL A 194 10.60 6.92 -0.53
CA VAL A 194 9.59 6.56 -1.53
C VAL A 194 8.73 7.78 -1.76
N ILE A 195 8.52 8.16 -3.02
CA ILE A 195 7.56 9.20 -3.38
C ILE A 195 6.31 8.53 -3.94
N ASP A 196 5.17 8.79 -3.30
CA ASP A 196 3.89 8.17 -3.62
C ASP A 196 3.31 8.66 -4.96
N HIS A 197 2.44 7.84 -5.55
CA HIS A 197 1.53 8.19 -6.65
C HIS A 197 2.19 8.89 -7.85
N ILE A 198 3.25 8.30 -8.41
CA ILE A 198 3.95 8.82 -9.60
C ILE A 198 4.44 10.27 -9.34
N ALA A 199 4.86 10.52 -8.10
CA ALA A 199 5.33 11.81 -7.60
C ALA A 199 4.34 12.99 -7.74
N HIS A 200 3.04 12.70 -7.90
CA HIS A 200 2.00 13.70 -8.18
C HIS A 200 2.39 14.70 -9.27
N VAL A 201 3.07 14.21 -10.31
CA VAL A 201 3.51 15.07 -11.42
C VAL A 201 2.28 15.73 -12.05
N PRO A 202 2.23 17.08 -12.11
CA PRO A 202 1.02 17.78 -12.48
C PRO A 202 0.66 17.53 -13.95
N GLN A 203 -0.64 17.42 -14.24
CA GLN A 203 -1.15 17.33 -15.61
C GLN A 203 -2.12 18.48 -15.94
N PRO A 204 -2.15 18.95 -17.20
CA PRO A 204 -1.31 18.51 -18.33
C PRO A 204 0.13 19.06 -18.25
N GLY A 205 1.03 18.53 -19.07
CA GLY A 205 2.40 19.04 -19.22
C GLY A 205 3.42 18.47 -18.23
N GLY A 206 3.10 17.33 -17.61
CA GLY A 206 3.93 16.72 -16.57
C GLY A 206 5.40 16.54 -16.95
N MET A 207 5.67 16.13 -18.19
CA MET A 207 7.03 15.93 -18.72
C MET A 207 7.91 17.20 -18.70
N GLN A 208 7.31 18.40 -18.75
CA GLN A 208 8.04 19.67 -18.70
C GLN A 208 8.00 20.34 -17.32
N SER A 209 7.38 19.70 -16.32
CA SER A 209 7.20 20.29 -14.99
C SER A 209 8.49 20.27 -14.16
N ASP A 210 8.60 21.20 -13.20
CA ASP A 210 9.68 21.16 -12.20
C ASP A 210 9.55 19.96 -11.26
N ALA A 211 8.33 19.49 -11.01
CA ALA A 211 8.06 18.28 -10.23
C ALA A 211 8.74 17.06 -10.85
N MET A 212 8.56 16.85 -12.17
CA MET A 212 9.19 15.77 -12.92
C MET A 212 10.71 15.83 -12.80
N ARG A 213 11.31 16.99 -13.10
CA ARG A 213 12.77 17.18 -13.02
C ARG A 213 13.31 16.93 -11.61
N THR A 214 12.58 17.36 -10.59
CA THR A 214 12.96 17.17 -9.18
C THR A 214 12.91 15.70 -8.80
N ALA A 215 11.82 15.01 -9.12
CA ALA A 215 11.69 13.57 -8.88
C ALA A 215 12.79 12.77 -9.60
N GLN A 216 13.13 13.13 -10.84
CA GLN A 216 14.24 12.51 -11.58
C GLN A 216 15.57 12.68 -10.85
N ARG A 217 15.92 13.90 -10.39
CA ARG A 217 17.16 14.13 -9.62
C ARG A 217 17.19 13.38 -8.30
N LEU A 218 16.06 13.28 -7.60
CA LEU A 218 15.95 12.53 -6.35
C LEU A 218 16.20 11.02 -6.58
N VAL A 219 15.66 10.45 -7.65
CA VAL A 219 15.88 9.04 -8.02
C VAL A 219 17.31 8.82 -8.50
N ASP A 220 17.86 9.71 -9.34
CA ASP A 220 19.23 9.63 -9.87
C ASP A 220 20.31 9.67 -8.77
N LYS A 221 20.04 10.35 -7.65
CA LYS A 221 20.89 10.27 -6.45
C LYS A 221 20.99 8.84 -5.86
N GLY A 222 20.09 7.93 -6.24
CA GLY A 222 20.19 6.49 -6.00
C GLY A 222 19.48 5.98 -4.75
N ASN A 223 18.90 6.86 -3.93
CA ASN A 223 18.25 6.52 -2.65
C ASN A 223 16.73 6.77 -2.63
N THR A 224 16.14 7.12 -3.78
CA THR A 224 14.71 7.42 -3.89
C THR A 224 14.01 6.44 -4.83
N TRP A 225 12.82 6.02 -4.42
CA TRP A 225 11.89 5.16 -5.14
C TRP A 225 10.63 5.93 -5.51
N ILE A 226 9.88 5.44 -6.50
CA ILE A 226 8.56 5.98 -6.86
C ILE A 226 7.55 4.83 -6.88
N THR A 227 6.40 5.04 -6.24
CA THR A 227 5.28 4.11 -6.31
C THR A 227 4.39 4.44 -7.51
N LEU A 228 4.27 3.49 -8.42
CA LEU A 228 3.39 3.51 -9.58
C LEU A 228 1.97 3.11 -9.15
N SER A 229 1.24 4.07 -8.60
CA SER A 229 -0.15 3.89 -8.13
C SER A 229 -0.99 5.12 -8.42
N GLY A 230 -2.31 4.95 -8.40
CA GLY A 230 -3.27 6.06 -8.46
C GLY A 230 -3.15 7.03 -9.66
N PRO A 231 -2.94 6.59 -10.91
CA PRO A 231 -2.86 7.53 -12.06
C PRO A 231 -4.14 8.35 -12.25
N TYR A 232 -5.28 7.89 -11.72
CA TYR A 232 -6.54 8.64 -11.70
C TYR A 232 -6.49 9.91 -10.83
N VAL A 233 -5.52 10.05 -9.92
CA VAL A 233 -5.47 11.19 -9.00
C VAL A 233 -5.13 12.49 -9.72
N ASP A 234 -4.17 12.45 -10.65
CA ASP A 234 -3.65 13.66 -11.32
C ASP A 234 -4.05 13.79 -12.79
N THR A 235 -4.55 12.72 -13.42
CA THR A 235 -4.98 12.72 -14.81
C THR A 235 -6.06 13.78 -15.10
N LYS A 236 -6.04 14.31 -16.33
CA LYS A 236 -7.08 15.13 -16.96
C LYS A 236 -7.80 14.39 -18.08
N THR A 237 -7.24 13.28 -18.57
CA THR A 237 -7.83 12.47 -19.64
C THR A 237 -8.64 11.29 -19.11
N GLY A 238 -8.27 10.75 -17.94
CA GLY A 238 -9.01 9.69 -17.26
C GLY A 238 -8.79 8.29 -17.83
N ALA A 239 -9.56 7.35 -17.28
CA ALA A 239 -9.60 5.96 -17.70
C ALA A 239 -10.14 5.80 -19.14
N PRO A 240 -9.84 4.69 -19.83
CA PRO A 240 -9.00 3.57 -19.37
C PRO A 240 -7.50 3.79 -19.59
N ALA A 241 -7.12 4.74 -20.46
CA ALA A 241 -5.75 4.87 -20.95
C ALA A 241 -4.86 5.77 -20.09
N TYR A 242 -5.41 6.77 -19.39
CA TYR A 242 -4.64 7.79 -18.65
C TYR A 242 -3.50 8.38 -19.50
N ALA A 243 -3.82 8.74 -20.75
CA ALA A 243 -2.85 9.02 -21.80
C ALA A 243 -1.90 10.21 -21.50
N ASP A 244 -2.28 11.08 -20.57
CA ASP A 244 -1.46 12.18 -20.07
C ASP A 244 -0.48 11.76 -18.96
N VAL A 245 -0.80 10.71 -18.19
CA VAL A 245 0.04 10.15 -17.12
C VAL A 245 1.01 9.09 -17.64
N GLU A 246 0.65 8.36 -18.70
CA GLU A 246 1.48 7.32 -19.32
C GLU A 246 2.91 7.81 -19.64
N PRO A 247 3.14 8.96 -20.32
CA PRO A 247 4.50 9.39 -20.68
C PRO A 247 5.39 9.64 -19.47
N VAL A 248 4.82 10.22 -18.41
CA VAL A 248 5.52 10.48 -17.14
C VAL A 248 5.90 9.18 -16.46
N THR A 249 4.96 8.24 -16.37
CA THR A 249 5.19 6.93 -15.75
C THR A 249 6.28 6.16 -16.50
N LYS A 250 6.18 6.09 -17.83
CA LYS A 250 7.20 5.46 -18.68
C LYS A 250 8.56 6.13 -18.54
N ALA A 251 8.62 7.44 -18.39
CA ALA A 251 9.89 8.14 -18.19
C ALA A 251 10.58 7.73 -16.87
N PHE A 252 9.84 7.56 -15.77
CA PHE A 252 10.41 7.04 -14.52
C PHE A 252 10.83 5.57 -14.64
N ILE A 253 9.99 4.72 -15.23
CA ILE A 253 10.31 3.30 -15.45
C ILE A 253 11.57 3.13 -16.30
N ASN A 254 11.68 3.87 -17.42
CA ASN A 254 12.83 3.78 -18.32
C ASN A 254 14.13 4.30 -17.67
N MET A 255 14.02 5.26 -16.75
CA MET A 255 15.16 5.87 -16.10
C MET A 255 15.76 4.95 -15.02
N ALA A 256 14.93 4.33 -14.19
CA ALA A 256 15.39 3.50 -13.07
C ALA A 256 14.34 2.44 -12.70
N PRO A 257 14.17 1.36 -13.49
CA PRO A 257 13.18 0.31 -13.21
C PRO A 257 13.43 -0.37 -11.86
N GLU A 258 14.68 -0.42 -11.40
CA GLU A 258 15.11 -0.89 -10.07
C GLU A 258 14.83 0.10 -8.93
N ARG A 259 14.13 1.20 -9.21
CA ARG A 259 13.63 2.18 -8.24
C ARG A 259 12.11 2.38 -8.30
N MET A 260 11.41 1.56 -9.07
CA MET A 260 9.95 1.63 -9.17
C MET A 260 9.29 0.56 -8.29
N LEU A 261 8.18 0.92 -7.67
CA LEU A 261 7.27 0.05 -6.92
C LEU A 261 5.89 0.11 -7.58
N TRP A 262 5.02 -0.85 -7.29
CA TRP A 262 3.63 -0.82 -7.73
C TRP A 262 2.70 -0.90 -6.51
N GLY A 263 1.55 -0.22 -6.58
CA GLY A 263 0.49 -0.39 -5.59
C GLY A 263 -0.90 -0.10 -6.16
N THR A 264 -1.92 -0.70 -5.57
CA THR A 264 -3.32 -0.54 -6.02
C THR A 264 -3.91 0.82 -5.65
N ASP A 265 -3.43 1.41 -4.55
CA ASP A 265 -4.08 2.52 -3.85
C ASP A 265 -5.49 2.14 -3.33
N TRP A 266 -5.81 0.84 -3.24
CA TRP A 266 -7.07 0.35 -2.70
C TRP A 266 -7.27 0.86 -1.26
N PRO A 267 -8.46 1.33 -0.85
CA PRO A 267 -9.76 1.32 -1.54
C PRO A 267 -10.06 2.62 -2.32
N HIS A 268 -9.03 3.28 -2.84
CA HIS A 268 -9.09 4.52 -3.64
C HIS A 268 -9.78 5.65 -2.88
N PRO A 269 -9.22 6.08 -1.73
CA PRO A 269 -9.92 6.97 -0.82
C PRO A 269 -10.16 8.38 -1.41
N THR A 270 -9.41 8.78 -2.44
CA THR A 270 -9.64 10.04 -3.17
C THR A 270 -10.85 9.97 -4.11
N GLU A 271 -11.21 8.77 -4.58
CA GLU A 271 -12.31 8.56 -5.53
C GLU A 271 -13.61 8.25 -4.78
N LYS A 272 -14.48 9.25 -4.64
CA LYS A 272 -15.75 9.10 -3.90
C LYS A 272 -16.88 8.52 -4.76
N ALA A 273 -16.99 8.96 -6.00
CA ALA A 273 -18.13 8.65 -6.86
C ALA A 273 -17.84 7.51 -7.83
N HIS A 274 -16.64 7.48 -8.40
CA HIS A 274 -16.28 6.54 -9.47
C HIS A 274 -14.99 5.82 -9.09
N LYS A 275 -15.14 4.63 -8.53
CA LYS A 275 -13.99 3.79 -8.21
C LYS A 275 -13.31 3.31 -9.50
N PRO A 276 -11.97 3.24 -9.57
CA PRO A 276 -11.30 2.59 -10.68
C PRO A 276 -11.65 1.09 -10.70
N ASP A 277 -11.42 0.44 -11.84
CA ASP A 277 -11.38 -1.02 -11.91
C ASP A 277 -9.94 -1.46 -11.67
N ASP A 278 -9.70 -2.14 -10.54
CA ASP A 278 -8.37 -2.60 -10.15
C ASP A 278 -7.71 -3.52 -11.19
N ALA A 279 -8.50 -4.36 -11.88
CA ALA A 279 -7.96 -5.28 -12.88
C ALA A 279 -7.51 -4.53 -14.14
N ALA A 280 -8.34 -3.60 -14.62
CA ALA A 280 -7.98 -2.74 -15.74
C ALA A 280 -6.81 -1.81 -15.40
N LEU A 281 -6.75 -1.29 -14.17
CA LEU A 281 -5.67 -0.43 -13.71
C LEU A 281 -4.33 -1.20 -13.64
N LEU A 282 -4.35 -2.43 -13.14
CA LEU A 282 -3.20 -3.33 -13.15
C LEU A 282 -2.74 -3.60 -14.59
N ASP A 283 -3.65 -3.94 -15.51
CA ASP A 283 -3.33 -4.19 -16.92
C ASP A 283 -2.67 -2.96 -17.57
N THR A 284 -3.20 -1.76 -17.31
CA THR A 284 -2.63 -0.51 -17.81
C THR A 284 -1.20 -0.28 -17.29
N ILE A 285 -0.95 -0.42 -15.99
CA ILE A 285 0.41 -0.22 -15.44
C ILE A 285 1.36 -1.31 -15.93
N ALA A 286 0.92 -2.57 -16.00
CA ALA A 286 1.73 -3.67 -16.53
C ALA A 286 2.14 -3.43 -17.99
N ALA A 287 1.23 -2.89 -18.81
CA ALA A 287 1.49 -2.49 -20.19
C ALA A 287 2.47 -1.30 -20.28
N TRP A 288 2.41 -0.34 -19.35
CA TRP A 288 3.39 0.75 -19.30
C TRP A 288 4.80 0.28 -18.97
N ILE A 289 4.93 -0.74 -18.10
CA ILE A 289 6.22 -1.37 -17.80
C ILE A 289 6.75 -2.13 -19.03
N GLY A 290 5.88 -2.90 -19.70
CA GLY A 290 6.09 -3.49 -21.03
C GLY A 290 7.16 -4.58 -21.16
N ARG A 291 8.07 -4.70 -20.18
CA ARG A 291 9.17 -5.68 -20.17
C ARG A 291 9.06 -6.66 -19.02
N ALA A 292 9.19 -7.96 -19.31
CA ALA A 292 9.04 -9.03 -18.32
C ALA A 292 10.08 -8.97 -17.18
N ASP A 293 11.33 -8.61 -17.47
CA ASP A 293 12.37 -8.47 -16.46
C ASP A 293 12.09 -7.27 -15.53
N TRP A 294 11.59 -6.17 -16.07
CA TRP A 294 11.18 -5.01 -15.28
C TRP A 294 9.90 -5.28 -14.49
N GLN A 295 8.93 -6.01 -15.05
CA GLN A 295 7.75 -6.44 -14.29
C GLN A 295 8.15 -7.31 -13.09
N GLN A 296 9.08 -8.25 -13.27
CA GLN A 296 9.61 -9.04 -12.15
C GLN A 296 10.30 -8.16 -11.10
N MET A 297 11.06 -7.14 -11.51
CA MET A 297 11.68 -6.20 -10.60
C MET A 297 10.62 -5.42 -9.82
N ILE A 298 9.72 -4.73 -10.51
CA ILE A 298 8.79 -3.75 -9.94
C ILE A 298 7.73 -4.43 -9.07
N PHE A 299 7.16 -5.56 -9.52
CA PHE A 299 6.13 -6.27 -8.76
C PHE A 299 6.70 -7.13 -7.63
N VAL A 300 7.97 -7.58 -7.72
CA VAL A 300 8.52 -8.56 -6.77
C VAL A 300 9.84 -8.12 -6.15
N ALA A 301 10.93 -8.04 -6.94
CA ALA A 301 12.28 -7.96 -6.36
C ALA A 301 12.54 -6.63 -5.61
N ASN A 302 12.06 -5.52 -6.17
CA ASN A 302 12.18 -4.18 -5.61
C ASN A 302 11.49 -4.08 -4.24
N PRO A 303 10.18 -4.39 -4.11
CA PRO A 303 9.52 -4.32 -2.82
C PRO A 303 10.00 -5.37 -1.81
N VAL A 304 10.39 -6.56 -2.28
CA VAL A 304 11.01 -7.57 -1.41
C VAL A 304 12.26 -7.03 -0.74
N LYS A 305 13.13 -6.35 -1.52
CA LYS A 305 14.33 -5.70 -1.01
C LYS A 305 14.02 -4.54 -0.07
N LEU A 306 13.12 -3.64 -0.48
CA LEU A 306 12.86 -2.40 0.25
C LEU A 306 12.12 -2.63 1.58
N TYR A 307 11.11 -3.50 1.59
CA TYR A 307 10.29 -3.79 2.77
C TYR A 307 10.78 -5.02 3.55
N GLY A 308 11.88 -5.65 3.13
CA GLY A 308 12.46 -6.80 3.83
C GLY A 308 11.49 -7.98 3.96
N PHE A 309 10.89 -8.38 2.83
CA PHE A 309 10.19 -9.66 2.74
C PHE A 309 11.22 -10.78 2.60
N GLY A 310 11.12 -11.81 3.44
CA GLY A 310 12.05 -12.93 3.51
C GLY A 310 11.51 -13.97 4.47
#